data_AF-A0A654CZV5-F1
#
_entry.id   AF-A0A654CZV5-F1
#
_cell.length_a   1.000
_cell.length_b   1.000
_cell.length_c   1.000
_cell.angle_alpha   90.00
_cell.angle_beta   90.00
_cell.angle_gamma   90.00
#
_symmetry.space_group_name_H-M   'P 1'
#
loop_
_entity.id
_entity.type
_entity.pdbx_description
1 polymer ?
#
loop_
_entity_poly.entity_id
_entity_poly.type
_entity_poly.pdbx_seq_one_letter_code
_entity_poly.pdbx_strand_id
1 'polypeptide(L)'
;MRDTREAAELFIAVGGRLMVAPTGEVEAQINAGLALSLTVDAADTQRVVTASRAIDQVIDAEPRAIADLIGQRGHRIDAGWLVWEGDDTASKPGGLLTWPPC
;
A
#
# COMPACT_ATOMS: atom_id res chain seq x y z
N MET A 1 11.01 11.75 -13.10
CA MET A 1 10.38 10.50 -12.62
C MET A 1 10.57 10.48 -11.12
N ARG A 2 9.49 10.24 -10.35
CA ARG A 2 9.64 9.95 -8.91
C ARG A 2 10.34 8.60 -8.78
N ASP A 3 11.14 8.44 -7.73
CA ASP A 3 11.77 7.16 -7.40
C ASP A 3 10.67 6.13 -7.04
N THR A 4 10.84 4.88 -7.48
CA THR A 4 9.98 3.73 -7.13
C THR A 4 9.65 3.71 -5.64
N ARG A 5 10.66 3.96 -4.80
CA ARG A 5 10.51 3.99 -3.35
C ARG A 5 9.62 5.12 -2.87
N GLU A 6 9.83 6.32 -3.40
CA GLU A 6 9.04 7.51 -3.03
C GLU A 6 7.57 7.32 -3.39
N ALA A 7 7.28 6.75 -4.57
CA ALA A 7 5.92 6.48 -5.00
C ALA A 7 5.22 5.46 -4.08
N ALA A 8 5.92 4.39 -3.71
CA ALA A 8 5.39 3.35 -2.83
C ALA A 8 5.16 3.86 -1.39
N GLU A 9 6.10 4.60 -0.83
CA GLU A 9 5.97 5.22 0.50
C GLU A 9 4.79 6.21 0.54
N LEU A 10 4.61 7.00 -0.52
CA LEU A 10 3.52 7.96 -0.63
C LEU A 10 2.15 7.28 -0.78
N PHE A 11 2.06 6.16 -1.51
CA PHE A 11 0.83 5.37 -1.58
C PHE A 11 0.47 4.73 -0.23
N ILE A 12 1.46 4.19 0.47
CA ILE A 12 1.26 3.62 1.81
C ILE A 12 0.83 4.69 2.81
N ALA A 13 1.43 5.88 2.76
CA ALA A 13 1.08 6.99 3.66
C ALA A 13 -0.39 7.44 3.55
N VAL A 14 -1.05 7.18 2.43
CA VAL A 14 -2.49 7.46 2.23
C VAL A 14 -3.39 6.25 2.51
N GLY A 15 -2.89 5.25 3.23
CA GLY A 15 -3.61 4.01 3.56
C GLY A 15 -3.64 2.98 2.41
N GLY A 16 -2.69 3.09 1.49
CA GLY A 16 -2.45 2.10 0.45
C GLY A 16 -1.74 0.86 0.97
N ARG A 17 -2.01 -0.28 0.33
CA ARG A 17 -1.35 -1.57 0.58
C ARG A 17 -0.87 -2.14 -0.73
N LEU A 18 0.36 -2.63 -0.74
CA LEU A 18 0.97 -3.25 -1.92
C LEU A 18 1.16 -4.75 -1.66
N MET A 19 0.78 -5.56 -2.64
CA MET A 19 0.80 -7.02 -2.53
C MET A 19 1.55 -7.66 -3.70
N VAL A 20 2.42 -8.62 -3.36
CA VAL A 20 3.10 -9.50 -4.30
C VAL A 20 2.63 -10.92 -4.09
N ALA A 21 2.21 -11.55 -5.18
CA ALA A 21 1.76 -12.93 -5.21
C ALA A 21 2.93 -13.90 -4.93
N PRO A 22 2.65 -15.15 -4.54
CA PRO A 22 3.70 -16.18 -4.40
C PRO A 22 4.48 -16.43 -5.69
N THR A 23 3.91 -16.07 -6.85
CA THR A 23 4.56 -16.12 -8.17
C THR A 23 5.62 -15.02 -8.37
N GLY A 24 5.69 -14.03 -7.47
CA GLY A 24 6.60 -12.89 -7.53
C GLY A 24 6.08 -11.69 -8.32
N GLU A 25 4.83 -11.74 -8.80
CA GLU A 25 4.19 -10.65 -9.53
C GLU A 25 3.44 -9.71 -8.58
N VAL A 26 3.42 -8.41 -8.89
CA VAL A 26 2.60 -7.42 -8.18
C VAL A 26 1.15 -7.62 -8.62
N GLU A 27 0.30 -8.20 -7.77
CA GLU A 27 -1.07 -8.58 -8.15
C GLU A 27 -2.14 -7.62 -7.65
N ALA A 28 -1.90 -6.88 -6.56
CA ALA A 28 -2.93 -6.01 -6.00
C ALA A 28 -2.38 -4.76 -5.31
N GLN A 29 -3.09 -3.66 -5.55
CA GLN A 29 -3.01 -2.45 -4.74
C GLN A 29 -4.39 -2.17 -4.14
N ILE A 30 -4.44 -1.90 -2.84
CA ILE A 30 -5.69 -1.56 -2.16
C ILE A 30 -5.49 -0.23 -1.46
N ASN A 31 -6.28 0.79 -1.82
CA ASN A 31 -6.41 1.99 -0.99
C ASN A 31 -7.62 1.81 -0.08
N ALA A 32 -7.38 1.49 1.19
CA ALA A 32 -8.45 1.18 2.14
C ALA A 32 -9.33 2.42 2.43
N GLY A 33 -8.76 3.63 2.39
CA GLY A 33 -9.50 4.88 2.58
C GLY A 33 -10.55 5.12 1.50
N LEU A 34 -10.20 4.86 0.23
CA LEU A 34 -11.14 4.88 -0.90
C LEU A 34 -12.13 3.71 -0.84
N ALA A 35 -11.65 2.49 -0.58
CA ALA A 35 -12.49 1.29 -0.59
C ALA A 35 -13.57 1.31 0.50
N LEU A 36 -13.28 1.92 1.66
CA LEU A 36 -14.21 2.01 2.78
C LEU A 36 -15.12 3.25 2.72
N SER A 37 -15.03 4.08 1.68
CA SER A 37 -15.84 5.31 1.54
C SER A 37 -15.84 6.19 2.80
N LEU A 38 -14.73 6.18 3.54
CA LEU A 38 -14.50 7.16 4.60
C LEU A 38 -14.58 8.52 3.91
N THR A 39 -15.27 9.48 4.53
CA THR A 39 -15.56 10.78 3.93
C THR A 39 -14.24 11.55 3.79
N VAL A 40 -13.52 11.27 2.71
CA VAL A 40 -12.22 11.86 2.40
C VAL A 40 -12.53 13.32 2.07
N ASP A 41 -11.93 14.26 2.82
CA ASP A 41 -12.10 15.67 2.48
C ASP A 41 -11.55 15.93 1.05
N ALA A 42 -11.94 17.04 0.41
CA ALA A 42 -11.52 17.31 -0.97
C ALA A 42 -9.98 17.40 -1.11
N ALA A 43 -9.27 17.80 -0.06
CA ALA A 43 -7.81 17.93 -0.06
C ALA A 43 -7.11 16.57 0.13
N ASP A 44 -7.67 15.68 0.95
CA ASP A 44 -7.29 14.29 1.15
C ASP A 44 -7.58 13.49 -0.13
N THR A 45 -8.68 13.79 -0.85
CA THR A 45 -9.04 13.12 -2.11
C THR A 45 -7.98 13.37 -3.17
N GLN A 46 -7.52 14.62 -3.31
CA GLN A 46 -6.45 14.95 -4.24
C GLN A 46 -5.14 14.26 -3.87
N ARG A 47 -4.79 14.21 -2.58
CA ARG A 47 -3.60 13.48 -2.10
C ARG A 47 -3.67 12.00 -2.43
N VAL A 48 -4.80 11.36 -2.17
CA VAL A 48 -5.03 9.95 -2.47
C VAL A 48 -4.94 9.68 -3.98
N VAL A 49 -5.62 10.48 -4.82
CA VAL A 49 -5.59 10.29 -6.29
C VAL A 49 -4.18 10.48 -6.84
N THR A 50 -3.45 11.51 -6.38
CA THR A 50 -2.06 11.73 -6.78
C THR A 50 -1.16 10.56 -6.38
N ALA A 51 -1.39 10.00 -5.19
CA ALA A 51 -0.63 8.86 -4.70
C ALA A 51 -0.91 7.58 -5.48
N SER A 52 -2.17 7.25 -5.72
CA SER A 52 -2.57 6.09 -6.52
C SER A 52 -2.01 6.17 -7.94
N ARG A 53 -2.13 7.33 -8.60
CA ARG A 53 -1.58 7.51 -9.95
C ARG A 53 -0.06 7.39 -10.00
N ALA A 54 0.63 7.88 -8.97
CA ALA A 54 2.08 7.76 -8.90
C ALA A 54 2.51 6.30 -8.79
N ILE A 55 1.84 5.51 -7.96
CA ILE A 55 2.19 4.09 -7.80
C ILE A 55 1.80 3.26 -9.02
N ASP A 56 0.65 3.54 -9.66
CA ASP A 56 0.23 2.91 -10.91
C ASP A 56 1.31 3.05 -12.00
N GLN A 57 1.82 4.26 -12.19
CA GLN A 57 2.85 4.55 -13.19
C GLN A 57 4.15 3.78 -12.92
N VAL A 58 4.52 3.61 -11.65
CA VAL A 58 5.72 2.86 -11.28
C VAL A 58 5.49 1.35 -11.45
N ILE A 59 4.31 0.82 -11.11
CA ILE A 59 3.98 -0.59 -11.34
C ILE A 59 4.06 -0.92 -12.83
N ASP A 60 3.52 -0.06 -13.68
CA ASP A 60 3.53 -0.25 -15.14
C ASP A 60 4.94 -0.15 -15.74
N ALA A 61 5.76 0.77 -15.24
CA ALA A 61 7.11 1.00 -15.77
C ALA A 61 8.15 0.02 -15.22
N GLU A 62 8.08 -0.31 -13.92
CA GLU A 62 9.12 -1.00 -13.17
C GLU A 62 8.55 -2.03 -12.18
N PRO A 63 7.75 -3.02 -12.65
CA PRO A 63 7.06 -3.97 -11.77
C PRO A 63 8.02 -4.79 -10.90
N ARG A 64 9.20 -5.14 -11.44
CA ARG A 64 10.24 -5.88 -10.68
C ARG A 64 10.86 -5.05 -9.56
N ALA A 65 11.09 -3.76 -9.79
CA ALA A 65 11.66 -2.88 -8.77
C ALA A 65 10.70 -2.73 -7.58
N ILE A 66 9.39 -2.65 -7.86
CA ILE A 66 8.36 -2.68 -6.81
C ILE A 66 8.33 -4.03 -6.10
N ALA A 67 8.34 -5.14 -6.84
CA ALA A 67 8.32 -6.48 -6.22
C ALA A 67 9.53 -6.69 -5.30
N ASP A 68 10.73 -6.29 -5.73
CA ASP A 68 11.95 -6.34 -4.94
C ASP A 68 11.87 -5.45 -3.69
N LEU A 69 11.29 -4.25 -3.82
CA LEU A 69 11.08 -3.33 -2.71
C LEU A 69 10.10 -3.92 -1.67
N ILE A 70 9.00 -4.51 -2.12
CA ILE A 70 8.04 -5.21 -1.26
C ILE A 70 8.69 -6.45 -0.63
N GLY A 71 9.56 -7.16 -1.34
CA GLY A 71 10.32 -8.28 -0.79
C GLY A 71 11.28 -7.88 0.35
N GLN A 72 11.76 -6.64 0.36
CA GLN A 72 12.64 -6.11 1.39
C GLN A 72 11.90 -5.52 2.59
N ARG A 73 10.70 -4.98 2.39
CA ARG A 73 9.97 -4.17 3.39
C ARG A 73 8.66 -4.80 3.86
N GLY A 74 8.08 -5.65 3.03
CA GLY A 74 6.84 -6.35 3.32
C GLY A 74 7.05 -7.52 4.28
N HIS A 75 5.94 -8.01 4.80
CA HIS A 75 5.89 -9.23 5.59
C HIS A 75 5.10 -10.29 4.83
N ARG A 76 5.42 -11.56 5.09
CA ARG A 76 4.68 -12.69 4.52
C ARG A 76 3.36 -12.86 5.27
N ILE A 77 2.28 -13.06 4.52
CA ILE A 77 0.99 -13.49 5.06
C ILE A 77 0.67 -14.91 4.56
N ASP A 78 -0.47 -15.45 4.98
CA ASP A 78 -0.93 -16.79 4.59
C ASP A 78 -0.91 -17.00 3.08
N ALA A 79 -0.73 -18.26 2.68
CA ALA A 79 -0.61 -18.68 1.27
C ALA A 79 0.59 -18.10 0.50
N GLY A 80 1.58 -17.50 1.18
CA GLY A 80 2.87 -17.14 0.59
C GLY A 80 2.92 -15.75 -0.05
N TRP A 81 1.89 -14.94 0.17
CA TRP A 81 1.82 -13.55 -0.28
C TRP A 81 2.77 -12.66 0.53
N LEU A 82 3.30 -11.63 -0.12
CA LEU A 82 4.06 -10.56 0.53
C LEU A 82 3.23 -9.28 0.51
N VAL A 83 3.09 -8.64 1.68
CA VAL A 83 2.31 -7.42 1.83
C VAL A 83 3.14 -6.33 2.49
N TRP A 84 3.06 -5.12 1.97
CA TRP A 84 3.64 -3.94 2.60
C TRP A 84 2.56 -2.88 2.87
N GLU A 85 2.40 -2.55 4.16
CA GLU A 85 1.41 -1.58 4.67
C GLU A 85 2.06 -0.40 5.41
N GLY A 86 3.39 -0.24 5.31
CA GLY A 86 4.16 0.71 6.12
C GLY A 86 4.56 0.16 7.48
N ASP A 87 5.41 0.90 8.21
CA ASP A 87 5.75 0.54 9.59
C ASP A 87 4.50 0.74 10.47
N ASP A 88 4.10 -0.32 11.17
CA ASP A 88 2.90 -0.46 12.02
C ASP A 88 2.77 0.62 13.13
N THR A 89 3.75 1.51 13.25
CA THR A 89 3.77 2.65 14.17
C THR A 89 3.00 3.88 13.69
N ALA A 90 2.55 3.95 12.44
CA ALA A 90 1.78 5.10 11.94
C ALA A 90 0.26 5.02 12.22
N SER A 91 -0.23 3.92 12.79
CA SER A 91 -1.63 3.79 13.20
C SER A 91 -1.82 4.14 14.68
N LYS A 92 -2.13 5.41 14.97
CA LYS A 92 -3.34 5.85 15.70
C LYS A 92 -3.23 7.32 16.12
N PRO A 93 -4.27 8.11 15.80
CA PRO A 93 -5.09 8.61 16.88
C PRO A 93 -6.50 8.05 16.73
N GLY A 94 -6.78 7.00 17.51
CA GLY A 94 -8.13 6.47 17.72
C GLY A 94 -8.42 5.14 17.01
N GLY A 95 -8.73 4.10 17.80
CA GLY A 95 -9.39 2.89 17.33
C GLY A 95 -8.56 1.62 17.43
N LEU A 96 -8.59 0.97 18.60
CA LEU A 96 -8.36 -0.47 18.70
C LEU A 96 -9.31 -1.21 17.74
N LEU A 97 -8.77 -1.88 16.73
CA LEU A 97 -9.37 -3.11 16.22
C LEU A 97 -8.53 -4.26 16.76
N THR A 98 -8.82 -4.63 18.01
CA THR A 98 -8.49 -5.95 18.51
C THR A 98 -9.27 -6.95 17.67
N TRP A 99 -8.58 -7.73 16.85
CA TRP A 99 -9.12 -8.96 16.30
C TRP A 99 -9.58 -9.85 17.47
N PRO A 100 -10.74 -10.54 17.40
CA PRO A 100 -11.08 -11.51 18.41
C PRO A 100 -10.08 -12.68 18.29
N PRO A 101 -9.65 -13.28 19.41
CA PRO A 101 -8.99 -14.57 19.34
C PRO A 101 -10.03 -15.64 18.95
N CYS A 102 -9.54 -16.68 18.26
CA CYS A 102 -10.18 -17.93 17.83
C CYS A 102 -10.82 -17.92 16.44
#